data_AF-A0A373BTI9-F1
#
_entry.id   AF-A0A373BTI9-F1
#
_cell.length_a   1.000
_cell.length_b   1.000
_cell.length_c   1.000
_cell.angle_alpha   90.00
_cell.angle_beta   90.00
_cell.angle_gamma   90.00
#
_symmetry.space_group_name_H-M   'P 1'
#
loop_
_entity.id
_entity.type
_entity.pdbx_description
1 polymer ?
#
loop_
_entity_poly.entity_id
_entity_poly.type
_entity_poly.pdbx_seq_one_letter_code
_entity_poly.pdbx_strand_id
1 'polypeptide(L)'
;MDSILQQITDWLKEMLVSAIMGNLSGMFESVNNQVGEIATSVGMTPANFSPGVFAMVRNISESVIIPIAGLILTFIACYELIQMIIDHNNLANFETWIFFKWVFKTFVAVMLITNTFNITMAVFDVTQHVINASAGIISGNTAIDASALETMEETLMAMDLGPLLGLFLQSFIVQVTMSALAIIIFVIVYGRMIEIYRASRSAAFHPKAVRGH
;
A
#
# COMPACT_ATOMS: atom_id res chain seq x y z
N MET A 1 61.03 11.92 10.69
CA MET A 1 60.34 10.65 10.36
C MET A 1 58.89 10.72 10.83
N ASP A 2 58.64 11.23 12.04
CA ASP A 2 57.27 11.47 12.56
C ASP A 2 56.44 12.43 11.71
N SER A 3 56.99 13.55 11.24
CA SER A 3 56.25 14.50 10.40
C SER A 3 55.77 13.95 9.05
N ILE A 4 56.49 12.98 8.47
CA ILE A 4 56.09 12.34 7.20
C ILE A 4 55.00 11.29 7.47
N LEU A 5 55.14 10.52 8.56
CA LEU A 5 54.10 9.58 8.97
C LEU A 5 52.80 10.28 9.34
N GLN A 6 52.86 11.43 10.04
CA GLN A 6 51.70 12.24 10.38
C GLN A 6 50.98 12.79 9.14
N GLN A 7 51.73 13.35 8.17
CA GLN A 7 51.15 13.82 6.92
C GLN A 7 50.53 12.68 6.10
N ILE A 8 51.13 11.50 6.08
CA ILE A 8 50.56 10.32 5.41
C ILE A 8 49.30 9.83 6.14
N THR A 9 49.29 9.87 7.47
CA THR A 9 48.12 9.53 8.29
C THR A 9 46.98 10.51 8.04
N ASP A 10 47.23 11.81 8.05
CA ASP A 10 46.20 12.83 7.80
C ASP A 10 45.65 12.74 6.36
N TRP A 11 46.53 12.52 5.37
CA TRP A 11 46.11 12.27 3.99
C TRP A 11 45.24 11.02 3.84
N LEU A 12 45.62 9.90 4.47
CA LEU A 12 44.82 8.68 4.49
C LEU A 12 43.48 8.88 5.19
N LYS A 13 43.45 9.72 6.23
CA LYS A 13 42.26 10.04 7.00
C LYS A 13 41.26 10.81 6.15
N GLU A 14 41.67 11.90 5.51
CA GLU A 14 40.83 12.67 4.60
C GLU A 14 40.28 11.81 3.45
N MET A 15 41.14 10.97 2.86
CA MET A 15 40.73 10.05 1.79
C MET A 15 39.67 9.05 2.26
N LEU A 16 39.83 8.49 3.47
CA LEU A 16 38.88 7.55 4.05
C LEU A 16 37.56 8.21 4.45
N VAL A 17 37.60 9.40 5.07
CA VAL A 17 36.39 10.18 5.41
C VAL A 17 35.60 10.46 4.13
N SER A 18 36.27 10.94 3.08
CA SER A 18 35.64 11.22 1.79
C SER A 18 35.03 9.96 1.16
N ALA A 19 35.74 8.83 1.21
CA ALA A 19 35.23 7.56 0.69
C ALA A 19 34.03 7.01 1.47
N ILE A 20 34.03 7.13 2.81
CA ILE A 20 32.91 6.73 3.67
C ILE A 20 31.69 7.62 3.41
N MET A 21 31.88 8.94 3.38
CA MET A 21 30.83 9.91 3.09
C MET A 21 30.21 9.70 1.71
N GLY A 22 31.06 9.44 0.69
CA GLY A 22 30.59 9.11 -0.66
C GLY A 22 29.79 7.82 -0.71
N ASN A 23 30.23 6.76 -0.02
CA ASN A 23 29.51 5.49 0.04
C ASN A 23 28.16 5.62 0.77
N LEU A 24 28.15 6.27 1.93
CA LEU A 24 26.94 6.48 2.73
C LEU A 24 25.93 7.38 2.02
N SER A 25 26.37 8.49 1.42
CA SER A 25 25.51 9.38 0.63
C SER A 25 24.87 8.63 -0.55
N GLY A 26 25.66 7.84 -1.30
CA GLY A 26 25.13 7.04 -2.40
C GLY A 26 24.15 5.95 -1.94
N MET A 27 24.37 5.37 -0.76
CA MET A 27 23.42 4.42 -0.16
C MET A 27 22.12 5.11 0.26
N PHE A 28 22.18 6.29 0.86
CA PHE A 28 20.99 7.06 1.25
C PHE A 28 20.18 7.51 0.03
N GLU A 29 20.84 7.97 -1.02
CA GLU A 29 20.17 8.33 -2.27
C GLU A 29 19.49 7.11 -2.92
N SER A 30 20.18 5.98 -2.98
CA SER A 30 19.62 4.72 -3.50
C SER A 30 18.41 4.23 -2.69
N VAL A 31 18.49 4.25 -1.35
CA VAL A 31 17.38 3.87 -0.47
C VAL A 31 16.20 4.84 -0.62
N ASN A 32 16.45 6.15 -0.66
CA ASN A 32 15.40 7.15 -0.84
C ASN A 32 14.69 7.01 -2.19
N ASN A 33 15.46 6.72 -3.26
CA ASN A 33 14.91 6.44 -4.59
C ASN A 33 14.09 5.14 -4.61
N GLN A 34 14.61 4.04 -4.07
CA GLN A 34 13.86 2.77 -3.99
C GLN A 34 12.58 2.90 -3.16
N VAL A 35 12.63 3.58 -2.01
CA VAL A 35 11.44 3.83 -1.19
C VAL A 35 10.42 4.69 -1.93
N GLY A 36 10.87 5.74 -2.64
CA GLY A 36 10.01 6.59 -3.47
C GLY A 36 9.35 5.81 -4.61
N GLU A 37 10.10 4.95 -5.29
CA GLU A 37 9.58 4.08 -6.35
C GLU A 37 8.60 3.02 -5.83
N ILE A 38 8.88 2.41 -4.68
CA ILE A 38 8.00 1.42 -4.04
C ILE A 38 6.70 2.10 -3.59
N ALA A 39 6.77 3.29 -2.98
CA ALA A 39 5.58 4.06 -2.61
C ALA A 39 4.70 4.38 -3.83
N THR A 40 5.34 4.77 -4.94
CA THR A 40 4.64 5.07 -6.19
C THR A 40 4.01 3.82 -6.80
N SER A 41 4.72 2.69 -6.80
CA SER A 41 4.28 1.43 -7.38
C SER A 41 3.16 0.75 -6.58
N VAL A 42 3.26 0.76 -5.26
CA VAL A 42 2.23 0.21 -4.36
C VAL A 42 1.00 1.11 -4.29
N GLY A 43 1.19 2.42 -4.50
CA GLY A 43 0.14 3.40 -4.56
C GLY A 43 -0.61 3.44 -5.89
N MET A 44 -0.29 2.68 -6.93
CA MET A 44 -1.01 2.79 -8.21
C MET A 44 -2.45 2.26 -8.11
N THR A 45 -3.44 3.09 -8.48
CA THR A 45 -4.82 2.60 -8.64
C THR A 45 -4.89 1.53 -9.72
N PRO A 46 -5.83 0.57 -9.64
CA PRO A 46 -6.05 -0.42 -10.69
C PRO A 46 -6.25 0.18 -12.10
N ALA A 47 -6.81 1.39 -12.17
CA ALA A 47 -6.99 2.14 -13.40
C ALA A 47 -5.67 2.57 -14.06
N ASN A 48 -4.66 2.93 -13.25
CA ASN A 48 -3.34 3.34 -13.73
C ASN A 48 -2.38 2.16 -13.89
N PHE A 49 -2.55 1.10 -13.09
CA PHE A 49 -1.72 -0.11 -13.15
C PHE A 49 -1.99 -0.94 -14.42
N SER A 50 -3.25 -1.06 -14.85
CA SER A 50 -3.60 -1.69 -16.12
C SER A 50 -4.90 -1.11 -16.70
N PRO A 51 -4.81 0.00 -17.45
CA PRO A 51 -5.99 0.68 -18.01
C PRO A 51 -6.88 -0.23 -18.84
N GLY A 52 -6.29 -1.17 -19.59
CA GLY A 52 -7.03 -2.12 -20.43
C GLY A 52 -7.82 -3.16 -19.63
N VAL A 53 -7.22 -3.72 -18.57
CA VAL A 53 -7.90 -4.68 -17.69
C VAL A 53 -8.97 -3.96 -16.87
N PHE A 54 -8.70 -2.74 -16.41
CA PHE A 54 -9.68 -1.92 -15.69
C PHE A 54 -10.90 -1.59 -16.56
N ALA A 55 -10.70 -1.17 -17.81
CA ALA A 55 -11.78 -0.92 -18.75
C ALA A 55 -12.59 -2.19 -19.02
N MET A 56 -11.94 -3.34 -19.17
CA MET A 56 -12.64 -4.62 -19.35
C MET A 56 -13.49 -4.99 -18.11
N VAL A 57 -12.93 -4.87 -16.91
CA VAL A 57 -13.64 -5.15 -15.65
C VAL A 57 -14.81 -4.18 -15.44
N ARG A 58 -14.63 -2.89 -15.74
CA ARG A 58 -15.70 -1.90 -15.67
C ARG A 58 -16.84 -2.23 -16.63
N ASN A 59 -16.50 -2.53 -17.89
CA ASN A 59 -17.50 -2.90 -18.90
C ASN A 59 -18.29 -4.15 -18.48
N ILE A 60 -17.64 -5.18 -17.94
CA ILE A 60 -18.31 -6.37 -17.41
C ILE A 60 -19.19 -6.01 -16.21
N SER A 61 -18.70 -5.18 -15.30
CA SER A 61 -19.45 -4.75 -14.12
C SER A 61 -20.74 -4.02 -14.50
N GLU A 62 -20.63 -3.02 -15.38
CA GLU A 62 -21.77 -2.20 -15.82
C GLU A 62 -22.74 -2.97 -16.72
N SER A 63 -22.23 -3.83 -17.61
CA SER A 63 -23.06 -4.51 -18.61
C SER A 63 -23.65 -5.84 -18.13
N VAL A 64 -23.06 -6.49 -17.12
CA VAL A 64 -23.45 -7.84 -16.70
C VAL A 64 -23.75 -7.91 -15.22
N ILE A 65 -22.88 -7.39 -14.35
CA ILE A 65 -23.02 -7.53 -12.90
C ILE A 65 -24.19 -6.68 -12.37
N ILE A 66 -24.30 -5.41 -12.78
CA ILE A 66 -25.39 -4.53 -12.35
C ILE A 66 -26.76 -5.07 -12.79
N PRO A 67 -26.98 -5.49 -14.06
CA PRO A 67 -28.25 -6.08 -14.48
C PRO A 67 -28.62 -7.37 -13.72
N ILE A 68 -27.67 -8.28 -13.51
CA ILE A 68 -27.92 -9.52 -12.76
C ILE A 68 -28.27 -9.22 -11.30
N ALA A 69 -27.54 -8.30 -10.65
CA ALA A 69 -27.83 -7.87 -9.30
C ALA A 69 -29.21 -7.20 -9.18
N GLY A 70 -29.61 -6.41 -10.19
CA GLY A 70 -30.93 -5.82 -10.29
C GLY A 70 -32.05 -6.85 -10.40
N LEU A 71 -31.85 -7.92 -11.19
CA LEU A 71 -32.81 -9.02 -11.31
C LEU A 71 -32.98 -9.78 -9.99
N ILE A 72 -31.89 -10.11 -9.31
CA ILE A 72 -31.91 -10.80 -8.02
C ILE A 72 -32.59 -9.91 -6.96
N LEU A 73 -32.26 -8.61 -6.92
CA LEU A 73 -32.89 -7.67 -6.00
C LEU A 73 -34.39 -7.56 -6.26
N THR A 74 -34.81 -7.50 -7.52
CA THR A 74 -36.24 -7.47 -7.89
C THR A 74 -36.95 -8.72 -7.39
N PHE A 75 -36.34 -9.90 -7.55
CA PHE A 75 -36.89 -11.15 -7.05
C PHE A 75 -37.05 -11.16 -5.52
N ILE A 76 -36.02 -10.73 -4.79
CA ILE A 76 -36.06 -10.65 -3.31
C ILE A 76 -37.09 -9.60 -2.85
N ALA A 77 -37.13 -8.43 -3.49
CA ALA A 77 -38.07 -7.38 -3.15
C ALA A 77 -39.53 -7.80 -3.38
N CYS A 78 -39.82 -8.51 -4.47
CA CYS A 78 -41.14 -9.09 -4.73
C CYS A 78 -41.53 -10.14 -3.68
N TYR A 79 -40.59 -10.99 -3.26
CA TYR A 79 -40.84 -11.96 -2.18
C TYR A 79 -41.13 -11.26 -0.85
N GLU A 80 -40.33 -10.27 -0.45
CA GLU A 80 -40.56 -9.48 0.76
C GLU A 80 -41.91 -8.75 0.73
N LEU A 81 -42.31 -8.21 -0.43
CA LEU A 81 -43.60 -7.55 -0.59
C LEU A 81 -44.78 -8.52 -0.44
N ILE A 82 -44.69 -9.73 -1.02
CA ILE A 82 -45.73 -10.76 -0.87
C ILE A 82 -45.84 -11.18 0.61
N GLN A 83 -44.73 -11.39 1.30
CA GLN A 83 -44.76 -11.79 2.72
C GLN A 83 -45.39 -10.71 3.60
N MET A 84 -45.02 -9.44 3.42
CA MET A 84 -45.64 -8.35 4.18
C MET A 84 -47.16 -8.25 3.93
N ILE A 85 -47.62 -8.50 2.69
CA ILE A 85 -49.05 -8.49 2.35
C ILE A 85 -49.77 -9.66 3.02
N ILE A 86 -49.19 -10.86 3.04
CA ILE A 86 -49.78 -12.05 3.68
C ILE A 86 -49.88 -11.87 5.19
N ASP A 87 -48.81 -11.38 5.82
CA ASP A 87 -48.76 -11.18 7.29
C ASP A 87 -49.72 -10.08 7.76
N HIS A 88 -49.97 -9.06 6.92
CA HIS A 88 -50.92 -7.98 7.22
C HIS A 88 -52.32 -8.22 6.61
N ASN A 89 -52.57 -9.39 6.00
CA ASN A 89 -53.89 -9.82 5.52
C ASN A 89 -54.84 -10.27 6.65
N ASN A 90 -54.71 -9.71 7.86
CA ASN A 90 -55.59 -10.00 9.00
C ASN A 90 -56.46 -8.79 9.43
N LEU A 91 -56.77 -7.90 8.47
CA LEU A 91 -57.79 -6.84 8.51
C LEU A 91 -57.84 -5.88 9.72
N ALA A 92 -56.81 -5.80 10.58
CA ALA A 92 -56.88 -4.92 11.75
C ALA A 92 -55.88 -3.74 11.76
N ASN A 93 -54.67 -3.87 11.23
CA ASN A 93 -53.65 -2.82 11.35
C ASN A 93 -52.76 -2.72 10.10
N PHE A 94 -53.16 -1.91 9.12
CA PHE A 94 -52.24 -1.49 8.06
C PHE A 94 -51.28 -0.42 8.62
N GLU A 95 -50.15 -0.84 9.19
CA GLU A 95 -49.07 0.09 9.51
C GLU A 95 -48.40 0.56 8.21
N THR A 96 -48.83 1.71 7.69
CA THR A 96 -48.22 2.38 6.51
C THR A 96 -46.71 2.60 6.68
N TRP A 97 -46.25 2.66 7.94
CA TRP A 97 -44.86 2.79 8.33
C TRP A 97 -43.97 1.61 7.89
N ILE A 98 -44.49 0.37 7.92
CA ILE A 98 -43.76 -0.83 7.46
C ILE A 98 -43.53 -0.76 5.94
N PHE A 99 -44.55 -0.36 5.18
CA PHE A 99 -44.44 -0.16 3.74
C PHE A 99 -43.41 0.92 3.38
N PHE A 100 -43.41 2.04 4.11
CA PHE A 100 -42.43 3.12 3.87
C PHE A 100 -40.98 2.66 4.12
N LYS A 101 -40.72 1.90 5.20
CA LYS A 101 -39.40 1.32 5.45
C LYS A 101 -38.96 0.35 4.35
N TRP A 102 -39.89 -0.42 3.79
CA TRP A 102 -39.58 -1.32 2.68
C TRP A 102 -39.25 -0.57 1.38
N VAL A 103 -40.02 0.48 1.04
CA VAL A 103 -39.71 1.35 -0.11
C VAL A 103 -38.34 2.01 0.07
N PHE A 104 -38.04 2.51 1.27
CA PHE A 104 -36.73 3.10 1.55
C PHE A 104 -35.59 2.08 1.45
N LYS A 105 -35.77 0.87 2.00
CA LYS A 105 -34.78 -0.23 1.92
C LYS A 105 -34.48 -0.62 0.47
N THR A 106 -35.50 -0.78 -0.36
CA THR A 106 -35.34 -1.12 -1.78
C THR A 106 -34.69 0.00 -2.58
N PHE A 107 -35.06 1.27 -2.31
CA PHE A 107 -34.42 2.44 -2.90
C PHE A 107 -32.92 2.53 -2.57
N VAL A 108 -32.55 2.40 -1.29
CA VAL A 108 -31.15 2.40 -0.87
C VAL A 108 -30.38 1.24 -1.48
N ALA A 109 -30.98 0.05 -1.56
CA ALA A 109 -30.35 -1.11 -2.15
C ALA A 109 -30.07 -0.95 -3.65
N VAL A 110 -31.00 -0.37 -4.42
CA VAL A 110 -30.77 -0.02 -5.83
C VAL A 110 -29.67 1.03 -5.97
N MET A 111 -29.71 2.08 -5.14
CA MET A 111 -28.71 3.16 -5.18
C MET A 111 -27.29 2.65 -4.89
N LEU A 112 -27.14 1.73 -3.94
CA LEU A 112 -25.86 1.08 -3.64
C LEU A 112 -25.38 0.19 -4.78
N ILE A 113 -26.24 -0.65 -5.36
CA ILE A 113 -25.86 -1.56 -6.46
C ILE A 113 -25.38 -0.76 -7.67
N THR A 114 -26.13 0.28 -8.07
CA THR A 114 -25.76 1.13 -9.20
C THR A 114 -24.43 1.87 -8.98
N ASN A 115 -24.09 2.20 -7.73
CA ASN A 115 -22.85 2.91 -7.39
C ASN A 115 -21.71 2.01 -6.88
N THR A 116 -21.85 0.68 -6.92
CA THR A 116 -20.84 -0.27 -6.39
C THR A 116 -19.44 -0.01 -6.93
N PHE A 117 -19.33 0.27 -8.24
CA PHE A 117 -18.04 0.54 -8.87
C PHE A 117 -17.43 1.87 -8.41
N ASN A 118 -18.25 2.91 -8.27
CA ASN A 118 -17.82 4.22 -7.76
C ASN A 118 -17.35 4.13 -6.31
N ILE A 119 -18.06 3.37 -5.47
CA ILE A 119 -17.67 3.12 -4.08
C ILE A 119 -16.34 2.37 -4.03
N THR A 120 -16.17 1.34 -4.85
CA THR A 120 -14.91 0.58 -4.92
C THR A 120 -13.74 1.47 -5.32
N MET A 121 -13.93 2.38 -6.28
CA MET A 121 -12.91 3.37 -6.66
C MET A 121 -12.59 4.35 -5.54
N ALA A 122 -13.60 4.84 -4.82
CA ALA A 122 -13.38 5.73 -3.68
C ALA A 122 -12.57 5.05 -2.55
N VAL A 123 -12.74 3.74 -2.33
CA VAL A 123 -11.92 2.98 -1.37
C VAL A 123 -10.46 2.92 -1.82
N PHE A 124 -10.20 2.75 -3.12
CA PHE A 124 -8.84 2.82 -3.66
C PHE A 124 -8.22 4.21 -3.45
N ASP A 125 -8.97 5.29 -3.66
CA ASP A 125 -8.48 6.66 -3.45
C ASP A 125 -8.12 6.92 -1.97
N VAL A 126 -8.96 6.47 -1.03
CA VAL A 126 -8.65 6.55 0.41
C VAL A 126 -7.39 5.74 0.75
N THR A 127 -7.25 4.56 0.14
CA THR A 127 -6.06 3.71 0.33
C THR A 127 -4.81 4.40 -0.21
N GLN A 128 -4.88 5.05 -1.39
CA GLN A 128 -3.79 5.85 -1.93
C GLN A 128 -3.41 7.01 -1.01
N HIS A 129 -4.39 7.70 -0.42
CA HIS A 129 -4.13 8.78 0.53
C HIS A 129 -3.32 8.28 1.74
N VAL A 130 -3.68 7.13 2.30
CA VAL A 130 -2.95 6.50 3.42
C VAL A 130 -1.55 6.05 3.01
N ILE A 131 -1.38 5.49 1.81
CA ILE A 131 -0.08 5.10 1.27
C ILE A 131 0.82 6.33 1.07
N ASN A 132 0.30 7.40 0.49
CA ASN A 132 1.05 8.65 0.29
C ASN A 132 1.45 9.30 1.62
N ALA A 133 0.56 9.30 2.61
CA ALA A 133 0.88 9.77 3.96
C ALA A 133 1.99 8.91 4.61
N SER A 134 1.92 7.58 4.44
CA SER A 134 2.93 6.66 4.96
C SER A 134 4.27 6.82 4.24
N ALA A 135 4.25 6.99 2.92
CA ALA A 135 5.43 7.26 2.10
C ALA A 135 6.09 8.59 2.47
N GLY A 136 5.30 9.62 2.76
CA GLY A 136 5.79 10.91 3.24
C GLY A 136 6.50 10.81 4.60
N ILE A 137 5.99 9.98 5.52
CA ILE A 137 6.65 9.69 6.80
C ILE A 137 7.96 8.92 6.56
N ILE A 138 7.94 7.89 5.71
CA ILE A 138 9.15 7.10 5.44
C ILE A 138 10.20 8.01 4.80
N SER A 139 9.87 8.75 3.74
CA SER A 139 10.78 9.69 3.08
C SER A 139 11.27 10.78 4.04
N GLY A 140 10.40 11.34 4.90
CA GLY A 140 10.78 12.35 5.88
C GLY A 140 11.69 11.83 7.01
N ASN A 141 11.53 10.57 7.42
CA ASN A 141 12.37 9.94 8.45
C ASN A 141 13.66 9.31 7.88
N THR A 142 13.69 8.93 6.59
CA THR A 142 14.88 8.44 5.90
C THR A 142 15.67 9.54 5.18
N ALA A 143 15.12 10.75 5.05
CA ALA A 143 15.83 11.91 4.53
C ALA A 143 16.89 12.35 5.55
N ILE A 144 18.11 11.87 5.35
CA ILE A 144 19.28 12.38 6.05
C ILE A 144 19.67 13.68 5.35
N ASP A 145 19.40 14.80 6.02
CA ASP A 145 19.64 16.15 5.52
C ASP A 145 21.14 16.48 5.44
N ALA A 146 21.50 17.50 4.65
CA ALA A 146 22.88 17.96 4.46
C ALA A 146 23.55 18.34 5.80
N SER A 147 22.77 18.86 6.75
CA SER A 147 23.22 19.16 8.12
C SER A 147 23.63 17.92 8.92
N ALA A 148 22.96 16.80 8.71
CA ALA A 148 23.31 15.52 9.34
C ALA A 148 24.56 14.91 8.69
N LEU A 149 24.72 15.06 7.38
CA LEU A 149 25.95 14.67 6.66
C LEU A 149 27.16 15.48 7.14
N GLU A 150 27.02 16.80 7.32
CA GLU A 150 28.09 17.66 7.84
C GLU A 150 28.49 17.29 9.29
N THR A 151 27.51 16.99 10.15
CA THR A 151 27.78 16.49 11.52
C THR A 151 28.45 15.10 11.50
N MET A 152 28.09 14.23 10.55
CA MET A 152 28.76 12.94 10.37
C MET A 152 30.20 13.11 9.87
N GLU A 153 30.46 14.07 8.98
CA GLU A 153 31.81 14.37 8.52
C GLU A 153 32.70 14.89 9.66
N GLU A 154 32.17 15.80 10.49
CA GLU A 154 32.89 16.35 11.64
C GLU A 154 33.24 15.26 12.68
N THR A 155 32.31 14.35 12.95
CA THR A 155 32.55 13.20 13.84
C THR A 155 33.55 12.20 13.25
N LEU A 156 33.50 11.94 11.94
CA LEU A 156 34.47 11.07 11.26
C LEU A 156 35.87 11.69 11.25
N MET A 157 36.00 13.00 11.04
CA MET A 157 37.27 13.72 11.14
C MET A 157 37.86 13.71 12.56
N ALA A 158 37.04 13.59 13.60
CA ALA A 158 37.48 13.49 14.98
C ALA A 158 37.97 12.07 15.37
N MET A 159 37.64 11.02 14.61
CA MET A 159 38.01 9.63 14.93
C MET A 159 39.44 9.28 14.50
N ASP A 160 40.11 8.33 15.16
CA ASP A 160 41.42 7.85 14.73
C ASP A 160 41.39 7.05 13.41
N LEU A 161 42.55 6.91 12.76
CA LEU A 161 42.68 6.21 11.47
C LEU A 161 42.23 4.74 11.52
N GLY A 162 42.49 4.04 12.62
CA GLY A 162 42.10 2.63 12.81
C GLY A 162 40.58 2.41 12.82
N PRO A 163 39.84 3.13 13.67
CA PRO A 163 38.37 3.14 13.66
C PRO A 163 37.76 3.51 12.30
N LEU A 164 38.38 4.46 11.57
CA LEU A 164 37.94 4.88 10.24
C LEU A 164 38.00 3.75 9.20
N LEU A 165 39.10 2.99 9.19
CA LEU A 165 39.23 1.79 8.32
C LEU A 165 38.19 0.71 8.67
N GLY A 166 37.93 0.50 9.96
CA GLY A 166 36.90 -0.43 10.42
C GLY A 166 35.50 0.01 9.98
N LEU A 167 35.21 1.29 10.08
CA LEU A 167 33.92 1.87 9.70
C LEU A 167 33.71 1.84 8.18
N PHE A 168 34.76 2.05 7.39
CA PHE A 168 34.72 1.88 5.93
C PHE A 168 34.41 0.44 5.50
N LEU A 169 34.99 -0.56 6.17
CA LEU A 169 34.65 -1.96 5.91
C LEU A 169 33.23 -2.30 6.39
N GLN A 170 32.82 -1.75 7.53
CA GLN A 170 31.47 -1.94 8.06
C GLN A 170 30.41 -1.32 7.15
N SER A 171 30.62 -0.12 6.59
CA SER A 171 29.67 0.52 5.68
C SER A 171 29.42 -0.33 4.44
N PHE A 172 30.45 -1.01 3.93
CA PHE A 172 30.31 -1.95 2.81
C PHE A 172 29.45 -3.17 3.18
N ILE A 173 29.63 -3.73 4.38
CA ILE A 173 28.80 -4.83 4.88
C ILE A 173 27.34 -4.37 5.04
N VAL A 174 27.12 -3.18 5.61
CA VAL A 174 25.77 -2.61 5.77
C VAL A 174 25.09 -2.45 4.42
N GLN A 175 25.79 -1.93 3.40
CA GLN A 175 25.26 -1.78 2.04
C GLN A 175 24.78 -3.13 1.45
N VAL A 176 25.58 -4.19 1.61
CA VAL A 176 25.20 -5.53 1.15
C VAL A 176 23.99 -6.06 1.93
N THR A 177 23.97 -5.91 3.26
CA THR A 177 22.83 -6.37 4.06
C THR A 177 21.53 -5.63 3.76
N MET A 178 21.58 -4.33 3.47
CA MET A 178 20.41 -3.52 3.15
C MET A 178 19.81 -3.90 1.80
N SER A 179 20.65 -4.15 0.79
CA SER A 179 20.18 -4.66 -0.51
C SER A 179 19.55 -6.05 -0.40
N ALA A 180 20.13 -6.94 0.42
CA ALA A 180 19.56 -8.26 0.67
C ALA A 180 18.20 -8.19 1.38
N LEU A 181 18.05 -7.32 2.40
CA LEU A 181 16.79 -7.10 3.10
C LEU A 181 15.70 -6.55 2.17
N ALA A 182 16.04 -5.59 1.30
CA ALA A 182 15.10 -5.04 0.33
C ALA A 182 14.53 -6.14 -0.60
N ILE A 183 15.38 -7.05 -1.09
CA ILE A 183 14.97 -8.19 -1.92
C ILE A 183 14.04 -9.13 -1.13
N ILE A 184 14.38 -9.46 0.12
CA ILE A 184 13.55 -10.34 0.97
C ILE A 184 12.17 -9.73 1.21
N ILE A 185 12.11 -8.43 1.54
CA ILE A 185 10.84 -7.72 1.74
C ILE A 185 9.99 -7.77 0.46
N PHE A 186 10.58 -7.51 -0.69
CA PHE A 186 9.90 -7.57 -1.98
C PHE A 186 9.28 -8.96 -2.24
N VAL A 187 10.04 -10.03 -1.97
CA VAL A 187 9.55 -11.42 -2.12
C VAL A 187 8.39 -11.72 -1.15
N ILE A 188 8.48 -11.27 0.10
CA ILE A 188 7.41 -11.47 1.09
C ILE A 188 6.13 -10.75 0.65
N VAL A 189 6.23 -9.50 0.20
CA VAL A 189 5.08 -8.71 -0.26
C VAL A 189 4.43 -9.34 -1.50
N TYR A 190 5.23 -9.76 -2.48
CA TYR A 190 4.71 -10.48 -3.66
C TYR A 190 4.06 -11.82 -3.29
N GLY A 191 4.65 -12.56 -2.35
CA GLY A 191 4.07 -13.79 -1.83
C GLY A 191 2.70 -13.56 -1.17
N ARG A 192 2.59 -12.53 -0.32
CA ARG A 192 1.32 -12.13 0.32
C ARG A 192 0.27 -11.67 -0.69
N MET A 193 0.67 -10.92 -1.72
CA MET A 193 -0.22 -10.56 -2.82
C MET A 193 -0.78 -11.80 -3.52
N ILE A 194 0.06 -12.79 -3.83
CA ILE A 194 -0.37 -14.04 -4.46
C ILE A 194 -1.33 -14.84 -3.56
N GLU A 195 -1.07 -14.90 -2.25
CA GLU A 195 -1.98 -15.52 -1.28
C GLU A 195 -3.36 -14.86 -1.28
N ILE A 196 -3.42 -13.52 -1.23
CA ILE A 196 -4.67 -12.76 -1.26
C ILE A 196 -5.41 -12.95 -2.60
N TYR A 197 -4.69 -12.98 -3.72
CA TYR A 197 -5.29 -13.30 -5.03
C TYR A 197 -5.87 -14.71 -5.10
N ARG A 198 -5.26 -15.70 -4.43
CA ARG A 198 -5.80 -17.06 -4.34
C ARG A 198 -7.02 -17.13 -3.40
N ALA A 199 -6.94 -16.46 -2.25
CA ALA A 199 -8.03 -16.40 -1.27
C ALA A 199 -9.28 -15.69 -1.83
N SER A 200 -9.10 -14.57 -2.54
CA SER A 200 -10.20 -13.84 -3.18
C SER A 200 -10.90 -14.65 -4.27
N ARG A 201 -10.16 -15.39 -5.11
CA ARG A 201 -10.78 -16.34 -6.06
C ARG A 201 -11.54 -17.45 -5.36
N SER A 202 -11.01 -18.01 -4.27
CA SER A 202 -11.70 -19.05 -3.50
C SER A 202 -13.02 -18.52 -2.88
N ALA A 203 -13.02 -17.29 -2.35
CA ALA A 203 -14.21 -16.63 -1.82
C ALA A 203 -15.27 -16.33 -2.90
N ALA A 204 -14.84 -15.99 -4.13
CA ALA A 204 -15.74 -15.74 -5.25
C ALA A 204 -16.44 -17.03 -5.76
N PHE A 205 -15.79 -18.20 -5.62
CA PHE A 205 -16.37 -19.49 -6.04
C PHE A 205 -17.06 -20.25 -4.88
N HIS A 206 -16.75 -19.97 -3.61
CA HIS A 206 -17.36 -20.60 -2.44
C HIS A 206 -17.54 -19.61 -1.27
N PRO A 207 -18.72 -18.96 -1.12
CA PRO A 207 -18.98 -18.00 -0.04
C PRO A 207 -19.03 -18.61 1.38
N LYS A 208 -18.91 -19.94 1.52
CA LYS A 208 -18.89 -20.63 2.83
C LYS A 208 -17.49 -20.79 3.44
N ALA A 209 -16.41 -20.49 2.70
CA ALA A 209 -15.04 -20.67 3.20
C ALA A 209 -14.51 -19.49 4.05
N VAL A 210 -15.18 -18.33 4.03
CA VAL A 210 -14.72 -17.10 4.72
C VAL A 210 -15.26 -17.01 6.16
N ARG A 211 -16.03 -17.99 6.64
CA ARG A 211 -16.56 -18.03 8.03
C ARG A 211 -15.68 -18.76 9.03
N GLY A 212 -14.41 -19.03 8.71
CA GLY A 212 -13.52 -19.78 9.59
C GLY A 212 -12.12 -19.18 9.68
N HIS A 213 -12.00 -18.02 10.30
CA HIS A 213 -10.87 -17.63 11.15
C HIS A 213 -11.34 -16.54 12.12
#